data_AF-A0A6I3HI21-F1
#
_entry.id   AF-A0A6I3HI21-F1
#
_cell.length_a   1.000
_cell.length_b   1.000
_cell.length_c   1.000
_cell.angle_alpha   90.00
_cell.angle_beta   90.00
_cell.angle_gamma   90.00
#
_symmetry.space_group_name_H-M   'P 1'
#
loop_
_entity.id
_entity.type
_entity.pdbx_description
1 polymer ?
#
loop_
_entity_poly.entity_id
_entity_poly.type
_entity_poly.pdbx_seq_one_letter_code
_entity_poly.pdbx_strand_id
1 'polypeptide(L)'
;MSDVELPTVITAITNAQIEGFVAGTLFAQGWSVIYRAIDIESLESYIKSSPESARGAILIFAPDLSGITRERLHSISATVKQLLGFSDDPTHDGVLGELHRVPTTATDLISLVRGFVRAPMLRQSTQLSRQGRRAHVLAVGSAGSSTGCTTLAINIAMELSLFEKATLLVDANFRAPSIAALLAVRNVHSEAGWRSIAPSLSIAEISQEQATTVDAFMEQATQSFDHIIIDLGSISGLSNRLTDRRWTSTMTTWSCDQGDELMVVARPDVLGQHRLEQVSSLIEKTSIRSALSFTLNMRSQGRKGSDEEARFLAITTPLRPLNVRVIARDARASTAAEAQKSTLIEVNERSSLRKSIATIASEIVR
;
A
#
# COMPACT_ATOMS: atom_id res chain seq x y z
N MET A 1 9.96 19.75 -10.24
CA MET A 1 9.64 19.13 -8.95
C MET A 1 8.60 20.03 -8.31
N SER A 2 7.35 19.60 -8.19
CA SER A 2 6.37 20.33 -7.38
C SER A 2 6.64 19.94 -5.93
N ASP A 3 7.12 20.89 -5.12
CA ASP A 3 7.15 20.70 -3.67
C ASP A 3 5.70 20.49 -3.21
N VAL A 4 5.39 19.25 -2.84
CA VAL A 4 4.11 18.93 -2.23
C VAL A 4 4.18 19.50 -0.82
N GLU A 5 3.45 20.57 -0.57
CA GLU A 5 3.33 21.19 0.75
C GLU A 5 2.76 20.14 1.72
N LEU A 6 3.61 19.67 2.64
CA LEU A 6 3.22 18.66 3.62
C LEU A 6 2.14 19.26 4.53
N PRO A 7 1.11 18.47 4.89
CA PRO A 7 0.00 18.97 5.69
C PRO A 7 0.46 19.49 7.05
N THR A 8 -0.14 20.59 7.48
CA THR A 8 0.01 21.16 8.82
C THR A 8 -0.95 20.49 9.79
N VAL A 9 -0.54 20.38 11.06
CA VAL A 9 -1.29 19.69 12.11
C VAL A 9 -1.38 20.56 13.35
N ILE A 10 -2.56 20.57 13.96
CA ILE A 10 -2.81 21.07 15.30
C ILE A 10 -3.08 19.86 16.18
N THR A 11 -2.41 19.73 17.31
CA THR A 11 -2.73 18.69 18.31
C THR A 11 -3.47 19.31 19.48
N ALA A 12 -4.48 18.60 20.00
CA ALA A 12 -5.24 18.98 21.18
C ALA A 12 -5.43 17.74 22.06
N ILE A 13 -4.34 17.35 22.72
CA ILE A 13 -4.19 16.10 23.48
C ILE A 13 -3.48 16.45 24.78
N THR A 14 -4.10 16.17 25.93
CA THR A 14 -3.54 16.56 27.24
C THR A 14 -2.56 15.51 27.77
N ASN A 15 -2.76 14.23 27.45
CA ASN A 15 -1.88 13.13 27.81
C ASN A 15 -0.53 13.27 27.09
N ALA A 16 0.51 13.59 27.86
CA ALA A 16 1.86 13.83 27.35
C ALA A 16 2.46 12.62 26.60
N GLN A 17 2.09 11.38 26.94
CA GLN A 17 2.58 10.20 26.22
C GLN A 17 1.97 10.11 24.83
N ILE A 18 0.64 10.28 24.73
CA ILE A 18 -0.08 10.25 23.45
C ILE A 18 0.34 11.45 22.59
N GLU A 19 0.40 12.64 23.16
CA GLU A 19 0.84 13.86 22.48
C GLU A 19 2.27 13.68 21.93
N GLY A 20 3.20 13.23 22.76
CA GLY A 20 4.60 13.06 22.37
C GLY A 20 4.76 12.03 21.27
N PHE A 21 4.01 10.94 21.34
CA PHE A 21 3.95 9.93 20.28
C PHE A 21 3.39 10.49 18.97
N VAL A 22 2.25 11.18 19.00
CA VAL A 22 1.58 11.72 17.81
C VAL A 22 2.43 12.81 17.16
N ALA A 23 2.82 13.83 17.92
CA ALA A 23 3.59 14.96 17.42
C ALA A 23 4.99 14.53 16.95
N GLY A 24 5.67 13.68 17.72
CA GLY A 24 6.99 13.16 17.36
C GLY A 24 6.97 12.32 16.09
N THR A 25 5.97 11.46 15.93
CA THR A 25 5.81 10.62 14.73
C THR A 25 5.54 11.46 13.48
N LEU A 26 4.64 12.43 13.58
CA LEU A 26 4.30 13.32 12.46
C LEU A 26 5.51 14.18 12.05
N PHE A 27 6.22 14.74 13.02
CA PHE A 27 7.46 15.48 12.78
C PHE A 27 8.53 14.64 12.09
N ALA A 28 8.72 13.38 12.50
CA ALA A 28 9.66 12.45 11.86
C ALA A 28 9.30 12.13 10.40
N GLN A 29 8.03 12.29 10.00
CA GLN A 29 7.59 12.18 8.60
C GLN A 29 7.63 13.54 7.84
N GLY A 30 8.17 14.59 8.46
CA GLY A 30 8.28 15.92 7.87
C GLY A 30 7.03 16.80 7.98
N TRP A 31 6.02 16.39 8.75
CA TRP A 31 4.81 17.18 8.92
C TRP A 31 5.04 18.31 9.92
N SER A 32 4.36 19.44 9.71
CA SER A 32 4.50 20.61 10.59
C SER A 32 3.39 20.63 11.63
N VAL A 33 3.76 20.40 12.90
CA VAL A 33 2.85 20.59 14.04
C VAL A 33 2.90 22.06 14.44
N ILE A 34 1.91 22.84 14.02
CA ILE A 34 1.89 24.31 14.11
C ILE A 34 1.35 24.83 15.44
N TYR A 35 0.59 24.00 16.17
CA TYR A 35 0.07 24.35 17.49
C TYR A 35 -0.24 23.09 18.32
N ARG A 36 -0.01 23.18 19.63
CA ARG A 36 -0.25 22.13 20.62
C ARG A 36 -1.13 22.71 21.73
N ALA A 37 -2.42 22.42 21.67
CA ALA A 37 -3.40 22.88 22.65
C ALA A 37 -3.41 21.97 23.88
N ILE A 38 -3.46 22.58 25.06
CA ILE A 38 -3.54 21.88 26.35
C ILE A 38 -4.97 21.88 26.93
N ASP A 39 -5.81 22.76 26.41
CA ASP A 39 -7.24 22.90 26.70
C ASP A 39 -7.96 23.43 25.45
N ILE A 40 -9.29 23.35 25.47
CA ILE A 40 -10.13 23.78 24.37
C ILE A 40 -10.17 25.32 24.20
N GLU A 41 -9.99 26.09 25.28
CA GLU A 41 -9.96 27.56 25.24
C GLU A 41 -8.76 28.07 24.45
N SER A 42 -7.59 27.49 24.69
CA SER A 42 -6.34 27.79 23.98
C SER A 42 -6.42 27.38 22.50
N LEU A 43 -7.06 26.24 22.20
CA LEU A 43 -7.35 25.82 20.83
C LEU A 43 -8.22 26.84 20.09
N GLU A 44 -9.35 27.25 20.68
CA GLU A 44 -10.25 28.22 20.08
C GLU A 44 -9.59 29.60 19.91
N SER A 45 -8.79 30.01 20.89
CA SER A 45 -8.01 31.26 20.83
C SER A 45 -7.01 31.23 19.67
N TYR A 46 -6.28 30.12 19.49
CA TYR A 46 -5.36 29.94 18.38
C TYR A 46 -6.09 30.02 17.03
N ILE A 47 -7.19 29.26 16.86
CA ILE A 47 -7.97 29.24 15.61
C ILE A 47 -8.48 30.64 15.27
N LYS A 48 -8.96 31.41 16.25
CA LYS A 48 -9.41 32.80 16.05
C LYS A 48 -8.26 33.74 15.66
N SER A 49 -7.08 33.56 16.26
CA SER A 49 -5.91 34.39 16.01
C SER A 49 -5.21 34.09 14.67
N SER A 50 -5.33 32.85 14.18
CA SER A 50 -4.63 32.33 13.00
C SER A 50 -5.57 31.53 12.08
N PRO A 51 -6.63 32.16 11.54
CA PRO A 51 -7.68 31.44 10.81
C PRO A 51 -7.20 30.81 9.50
N GLU A 52 -6.26 31.43 8.79
CA GLU A 52 -5.71 30.88 7.55
C GLU A 52 -4.92 29.59 7.81
N SER A 53 -4.06 29.60 8.83
CA SER A 53 -3.29 28.44 9.26
C SER A 53 -4.20 27.30 9.73
N ALA A 54 -5.21 27.62 10.54
CA ALA A 54 -6.18 26.65 11.05
C ALA A 54 -6.98 26.00 9.92
N ARG A 55 -7.45 26.77 8.94
CA ARG A 55 -8.22 26.29 7.79
C ARG A 55 -7.45 25.29 6.93
N GLY A 56 -6.12 25.38 6.89
CA GLY A 56 -5.25 24.43 6.19
C GLY A 56 -4.88 23.19 7.01
N ALA A 57 -5.06 23.24 8.34
CA ALA A 57 -4.54 22.25 9.26
C ALA A 57 -5.53 21.12 9.59
N ILE A 58 -4.97 19.95 9.89
CA ILE A 58 -5.70 18.83 10.47
C ILE A 58 -5.64 18.98 11.98
N LEU A 59 -6.80 18.96 12.64
CA LEU A 59 -6.89 18.92 14.09
C LEU A 59 -6.94 17.47 14.57
N ILE A 60 -5.92 17.05 15.31
CA ILE A 60 -5.90 15.78 16.02
C ILE A 60 -6.21 16.04 17.48
N PHE A 61 -7.26 15.41 18.02
CA PHE A 61 -7.68 15.62 19.41
C PHE A 61 -7.86 14.29 20.15
N ALA A 62 -7.90 14.38 21.48
CA ALA A 62 -8.28 13.27 22.36
C ALA A 62 -9.33 13.73 23.40
N PRO A 63 -10.15 12.81 23.94
CA PRO A 63 -11.19 13.10 24.94
C PRO A 63 -10.67 13.69 26.25
N ASP A 64 -9.39 13.52 26.54
CA ASP A 64 -8.74 14.03 27.74
C ASP A 64 -8.51 15.55 27.73
N LEU A 65 -8.76 16.21 26.59
CA LEU A 65 -8.65 17.66 26.47
C LEU A 65 -9.69 18.35 27.36
N SER A 66 -9.22 19.15 28.31
CA SER A 66 -10.09 19.89 29.22
C SER A 66 -11.11 20.75 28.47
N GLY A 67 -12.38 20.69 28.89
CA GLY A 67 -13.49 21.50 28.36
C GLY A 67 -14.03 21.06 26.99
N ILE A 68 -13.53 19.95 26.44
CA ILE A 68 -13.99 19.41 25.16
C ILE A 68 -15.44 18.95 25.26
N THR A 69 -16.24 19.34 24.27
CA THR A 69 -17.65 18.94 24.14
C THR A 69 -17.97 18.75 22.66
N ARG A 70 -19.03 17.99 22.37
CA ARG A 70 -19.46 17.72 20.99
C ARG A 70 -19.84 19.01 20.27
N GLU A 71 -20.49 19.94 20.96
CA GLU A 71 -20.93 21.23 20.43
C GLU A 71 -19.74 22.10 20.03
N ARG A 72 -18.68 22.12 20.85
CA ARG A 72 -17.46 22.87 20.56
C ARG A 72 -16.67 22.23 19.41
N LEU A 73 -16.54 20.90 19.40
CA LEU A 73 -15.91 20.19 18.29
C LEU A 73 -16.63 20.41 16.96
N HIS A 74 -17.97 20.39 16.98
CA HIS A 74 -18.78 20.70 15.80
C HIS A 74 -18.51 22.12 15.31
N SER A 75 -18.42 23.09 16.21
CA SER A 75 -18.10 24.49 15.86
C SER A 75 -16.69 24.61 15.26
N ILE A 76 -15.71 23.89 15.80
CA ILE A 76 -14.32 23.88 15.32
C ILE A 76 -14.20 23.17 13.97
N SER A 77 -14.98 22.12 13.71
CA SER A 77 -14.88 21.35 12.45
C SER A 77 -15.08 22.20 11.19
N ALA A 78 -15.82 23.31 11.28
CA ALA A 78 -16.02 24.25 10.17
C ALA A 78 -14.82 25.19 9.94
N THR A 79 -13.89 25.26 10.90
CA THR A 79 -12.75 26.19 10.91
C THR A 79 -11.41 25.55 10.59
N VAL A 80 -11.34 24.21 10.65
CA VAL A 80 -10.15 23.43 10.33
C VAL A 80 -10.37 22.63 9.04
N LYS A 81 -9.29 22.15 8.43
CA LYS A 81 -9.40 21.32 7.22
C LYS A 81 -10.09 19.99 7.51
N GLN A 82 -9.79 19.41 8.66
CA GLN A 82 -10.28 18.10 9.07
C GLN A 82 -10.12 17.89 10.57
N LEU A 83 -11.01 17.09 11.14
CA LEU A 83 -11.01 16.66 12.53
C LEU A 83 -10.67 15.17 12.61
N LEU A 84 -9.79 14.79 13.52
CA LEU A 84 -9.43 13.39 13.78
C LEU A 84 -9.32 13.17 15.30
N GLY A 85 -10.15 12.28 15.84
CA GLY A 85 -10.17 11.98 17.27
C GLY A 85 -9.54 10.63 17.60
N PHE A 86 -8.76 10.57 18.68
CA PHE A 86 -8.22 9.32 19.23
C PHE A 86 -8.68 9.09 20.66
N SER A 87 -9.03 7.85 21.00
CA SER A 87 -9.37 7.42 22.36
C SER A 87 -8.86 6.00 22.63
N ASP A 88 -8.52 5.70 23.87
CA ASP A 88 -8.23 4.32 24.31
C ASP A 88 -9.51 3.45 24.37
N ASP A 89 -10.66 4.09 24.66
CA ASP A 89 -12.00 3.50 24.65
C ASP A 89 -12.98 4.32 23.80
N PRO A 90 -12.95 4.13 22.46
CA PRO A 90 -13.86 4.81 21.55
C PRO A 90 -15.35 4.56 21.83
N THR A 91 -15.68 3.47 22.53
CA THR A 91 -17.09 3.14 22.84
C THR A 91 -17.62 3.98 24.00
N HIS A 92 -16.78 4.23 25.01
CA HIS A 92 -17.11 5.11 26.12
C HIS A 92 -17.15 6.59 25.69
N ASP A 93 -16.17 7.00 24.88
CA ASP A 93 -16.00 8.40 24.50
C ASP A 93 -16.78 8.83 23.26
N GLY A 94 -17.60 7.94 22.69
CA GLY A 94 -18.37 8.16 21.46
C GLY A 94 -19.35 9.35 21.51
N VAL A 95 -19.59 9.93 22.69
CA VAL A 95 -20.34 11.18 22.86
C VAL A 95 -19.71 12.33 22.06
N LEU A 96 -18.38 12.36 21.96
CA LEU A 96 -17.61 13.39 21.24
C LEU A 96 -17.64 13.24 19.71
N GLY A 97 -18.20 12.14 19.19
CA GLY A 97 -18.28 11.84 17.77
C GLY A 97 -17.52 10.56 17.41
N GLU A 98 -17.07 10.47 16.16
CA GLU A 98 -16.29 9.33 15.69
C GLU A 98 -14.86 9.42 16.22
N LEU A 99 -14.45 8.41 16.98
CA LEU A 99 -13.12 8.30 17.57
C LEU A 99 -12.46 7.01 17.09
N HIS A 100 -11.16 7.07 16.85
CA HIS A 100 -10.35 5.89 16.55
C HIS A 100 -9.56 5.46 17.77
N ARG A 101 -9.25 4.16 17.85
CA ARG A 101 -8.29 3.69 18.86
C ARG A 101 -6.94 4.37 18.64
N VAL A 102 -6.30 4.83 19.72
CA VAL A 102 -4.94 5.39 19.66
C VAL A 102 -4.00 4.38 18.97
N PRO A 103 -3.33 4.75 17.86
CA PRO A 103 -2.40 3.85 17.19
C PRO A 103 -1.23 3.48 18.10
N THR A 104 -0.83 2.22 18.12
CA THR A 104 0.32 1.75 18.93
C THR A 104 1.64 1.78 18.16
N THR A 105 1.59 1.96 16.84
CA THR A 105 2.78 2.03 15.98
C THR A 105 2.78 3.31 15.17
N ALA A 106 3.99 3.85 14.92
CA ALA A 106 4.16 5.04 14.09
C ALA A 106 3.55 4.85 12.69
N THR A 107 3.68 3.66 12.13
CA THR A 107 3.15 3.34 10.81
C THR A 107 1.63 3.35 10.75
N ASP A 108 0.95 2.78 11.75
CA ASP A 108 -0.50 2.82 11.83
C ASP A 108 -1.02 4.28 11.93
N LEU A 109 -0.36 5.11 12.74
CA LEU A 109 -0.70 6.53 12.85
C LEU A 109 -0.57 7.23 11.50
N ILE A 110 0.56 7.06 10.81
CA ILE A 110 0.81 7.74 9.54
C ILE A 110 -0.13 7.26 8.44
N SER A 111 -0.39 5.95 8.34
CA SER A 111 -1.36 5.41 7.40
C SER A 111 -2.76 5.97 7.66
N LEU A 112 -3.17 6.07 8.94
CA LEU A 112 -4.46 6.62 9.32
C LEU A 112 -4.57 8.10 8.95
N VAL A 113 -3.63 8.93 9.42
CA VAL A 113 -3.67 10.38 9.16
C VAL A 113 -3.58 10.67 7.65
N ARG A 114 -2.74 9.95 6.88
CA ARG A 114 -2.73 10.06 5.41
C ARG A 114 -4.04 9.63 4.76
N GLY A 115 -4.72 8.63 5.31
CA GLY A 115 -6.04 8.20 4.84
C GLY A 115 -7.07 9.33 4.95
N PHE A 116 -7.07 10.02 6.10
CA PHE A 116 -7.93 11.18 6.36
C PHE A 116 -7.64 12.33 5.37
N VAL A 117 -6.36 12.64 5.12
CA VAL A 117 -5.95 13.65 4.12
C VAL A 117 -6.44 13.31 2.71
N ARG A 118 -6.51 12.02 2.35
CA ARG A 118 -6.81 11.57 0.98
C ARG A 118 -8.31 11.53 0.69
N ALA A 119 -9.13 10.97 1.58
CA ALA A 119 -10.57 10.74 1.34
C ALA A 119 -11.45 11.11 2.56
N PRO A 120 -11.55 12.42 2.91
CA PRO A 120 -12.16 12.88 4.15
C PRO A 120 -13.66 12.58 4.30
N MET A 121 -14.40 12.38 3.20
CA MET A 121 -15.86 12.15 3.24
C MET A 121 -16.27 10.68 3.02
N LEU A 122 -15.34 9.78 2.68
CA LEU A 122 -15.63 8.38 2.36
C LEU A 122 -15.22 7.40 3.47
N ARG A 123 -14.46 7.86 4.48
CA ARG A 123 -13.93 7.00 5.55
C ARG A 123 -14.50 7.37 6.92
N GLN A 124 -15.79 7.11 7.09
CA GLN A 124 -16.49 7.13 8.39
C GLN A 124 -16.48 5.75 9.08
N SER A 125 -15.74 4.76 8.57
CA SER A 125 -15.72 3.40 9.16
C SER A 125 -14.59 2.46 8.75
N THR A 126 -13.69 2.81 7.83
CA THR A 126 -12.59 1.90 7.43
C THR A 126 -11.53 1.85 8.51
N GLN A 127 -11.76 1.01 9.51
CA GLN A 127 -10.71 0.57 10.42
C GLN A 127 -9.58 0.00 9.56
N LEU A 128 -8.34 0.42 9.83
CA LEU A 128 -7.14 -0.21 9.29
C LEU A 128 -6.95 -1.60 9.93
N SER A 129 -7.94 -2.47 9.80
CA SER A 129 -7.95 -3.78 10.44
C SER A 129 -7.71 -4.86 9.41
N ARG A 130 -6.56 -5.52 9.54
CA ARG A 130 -6.30 -6.81 8.91
C ARG A 130 -7.02 -7.95 9.65
N GLN A 131 -7.73 -7.68 10.74
CA GLN A 131 -8.35 -8.72 11.57
C GLN A 131 -9.57 -9.33 10.87
N GLY A 132 -9.72 -10.64 10.98
CA GLY A 132 -10.87 -11.37 10.44
C GLY A 132 -10.85 -11.59 8.92
N ARG A 133 -9.78 -11.17 8.21
CA ARG A 133 -9.63 -11.51 6.79
C ARG A 133 -9.20 -12.95 6.61
N ARG A 134 -9.72 -13.59 5.56
CA ARG A 134 -9.30 -14.92 5.11
C ARG A 134 -8.05 -14.83 4.24
N ALA A 135 -7.97 -13.81 3.40
CA ALA A 135 -6.93 -13.71 2.39
C ALA A 135 -5.59 -13.20 2.92
N HIS A 136 -4.50 -13.82 2.47
CA HIS A 136 -3.17 -13.21 2.45
C HIS A 136 -2.98 -12.41 1.15
N VAL A 137 -2.64 -11.13 1.26
CA VAL A 137 -2.58 -10.18 0.14
C VAL A 137 -1.15 -9.76 -0.18
N LEU A 138 -0.67 -10.17 -1.35
CA LEU A 138 0.64 -9.81 -1.89
C LEU A 138 0.49 -8.80 -3.03
N ALA A 139 1.01 -7.60 -2.84
CA ALA A 139 1.11 -6.61 -3.90
C ALA A 139 2.48 -6.70 -4.57
N VAL A 140 2.49 -6.78 -5.89
CA VAL A 140 3.68 -6.90 -6.72
C VAL A 140 3.89 -5.60 -7.48
N GLY A 141 4.95 -4.88 -7.13
CA GLY A 141 5.31 -3.59 -7.72
C GLY A 141 6.67 -3.62 -8.36
N SER A 142 6.84 -2.85 -9.43
CA SER A 142 8.11 -2.77 -10.16
C SER A 142 8.88 -1.50 -9.84
N ALA A 143 10.17 -1.65 -9.51
CA ALA A 143 11.08 -0.51 -9.37
C ALA A 143 11.28 0.26 -10.69
N GLY A 144 11.06 -0.38 -11.84
CA GLY A 144 11.24 0.24 -13.16
C GLY A 144 10.44 -0.39 -14.28
N SER A 145 10.80 -0.09 -15.52
CA SER A 145 10.21 -0.75 -16.70
C SER A 145 10.84 -2.14 -16.91
N SER A 146 10.07 -3.07 -17.49
CA SER A 146 10.56 -4.36 -18.00
C SER A 146 11.35 -5.19 -16.96
N THR A 147 10.88 -5.22 -15.72
CA THR A 147 11.43 -6.06 -14.63
C THR A 147 10.82 -7.45 -14.60
N GLY A 148 9.76 -7.71 -15.38
CA GLY A 148 8.98 -8.94 -15.33
C GLY A 148 7.94 -8.98 -14.19
N CYS A 149 7.60 -7.83 -13.60
CA CYS A 149 6.58 -7.67 -12.55
C CYS A 149 5.27 -8.42 -12.84
N THR A 150 4.60 -8.09 -13.95
CA THR A 150 3.34 -8.73 -14.36
C THR A 150 3.51 -10.23 -14.61
N THR A 151 4.62 -10.65 -15.24
CA THR A 151 4.93 -12.07 -15.44
C THR A 151 5.06 -12.80 -14.11
N LEU A 152 5.72 -12.21 -13.12
CA LEU A 152 5.81 -12.79 -11.77
C LEU A 152 4.43 -12.84 -11.11
N ALA A 153 3.64 -11.76 -11.16
CA ALA A 153 2.30 -11.74 -10.57
C ALA A 153 1.38 -12.83 -11.13
N ILE A 154 1.31 -12.96 -12.46
CA ILE A 154 0.54 -14.00 -13.16
C ILE A 154 0.96 -15.40 -12.68
N ASN A 155 2.26 -15.66 -12.66
CA ASN A 155 2.76 -17.00 -12.40
C ASN A 155 2.75 -17.35 -10.91
N ILE A 156 2.93 -16.38 -10.00
CA ILE A 156 2.72 -16.61 -8.57
C ILE A 156 1.27 -16.97 -8.31
N ALA A 157 0.31 -16.24 -8.89
CA ALA A 157 -1.11 -16.55 -8.74
C ALA A 157 -1.47 -17.94 -9.27
N MET A 158 -0.92 -18.33 -10.42
CA MET A 158 -1.11 -19.67 -10.97
C MET A 158 -0.50 -20.76 -10.09
N GLU A 159 0.72 -20.60 -9.59
CA GLU A 159 1.31 -21.59 -8.68
C GLU A 159 0.54 -21.70 -7.37
N LEU A 160 -0.02 -20.60 -6.84
CA LEU A 160 -0.89 -20.62 -5.66
C LEU A 160 -2.20 -21.39 -5.92
N SER A 161 -2.80 -21.23 -7.10
CA SER A 161 -4.02 -21.97 -7.44
C SER A 161 -3.78 -23.47 -7.60
N LEU A 162 -2.55 -23.89 -7.96
CA LEU A 162 -2.16 -25.32 -7.99
C LEU A 162 -2.09 -25.95 -6.60
N PHE A 163 -1.97 -25.16 -5.52
CA PHE A 163 -2.14 -25.65 -4.14
C PHE A 163 -3.63 -25.73 -3.71
N GLU A 164 -4.56 -25.65 -4.67
CA GLU A 164 -6.01 -25.63 -4.46
C GLU A 164 -6.50 -24.48 -3.58
N LYS A 165 -5.68 -23.42 -3.44
CA LYS A 165 -6.05 -22.21 -2.71
C LYS A 165 -6.86 -21.28 -3.58
N ALA A 166 -7.99 -20.80 -3.07
CA ALA A 166 -8.78 -19.81 -3.77
C ALA A 166 -7.93 -18.54 -3.96
N THR A 167 -7.53 -18.27 -5.20
CA THR A 167 -6.58 -17.21 -5.54
C THR A 167 -7.21 -16.20 -6.48
N LEU A 168 -7.06 -14.92 -6.15
CA LEU A 168 -7.47 -13.80 -7.01
C LEU A 168 -6.23 -13.06 -7.53
N LEU A 169 -6.14 -12.87 -8.84
CA LEU A 169 -5.14 -12.02 -9.48
C LEU A 169 -5.79 -10.72 -9.96
N VAL A 170 -5.32 -9.59 -9.43
CA VAL A 170 -5.86 -8.26 -9.73
C VAL A 170 -4.88 -7.50 -10.62
N ASP A 171 -5.32 -7.11 -11.82
CA ASP A 171 -4.61 -6.12 -12.64
C ASP A 171 -4.94 -4.71 -12.10
N ALA A 172 -3.98 -4.12 -11.39
CA ALA A 172 -4.07 -2.76 -10.86
C ALA A 172 -3.04 -1.83 -11.54
N ASN A 173 -2.48 -2.23 -12.69
CA ASN A 173 -1.59 -1.40 -13.48
C ASN A 173 -2.40 -0.47 -14.39
N PHE A 174 -3.04 0.53 -13.80
CA PHE A 174 -3.95 1.46 -14.49
C PHE A 174 -3.38 2.12 -15.75
N ARG A 175 -2.05 2.30 -15.82
CA ARG A 175 -1.40 2.95 -16.96
C ARG A 175 -1.19 2.01 -18.14
N ALA A 176 -1.08 0.72 -17.88
CA ALA A 176 -0.78 -0.30 -18.86
C ALA A 176 -1.31 -1.66 -18.39
N PRO A 177 -2.65 -1.82 -18.29
CA PRO A 177 -3.24 -3.11 -17.95
C PRO A 177 -2.86 -4.12 -19.03
N SER A 178 -2.44 -5.31 -18.62
CA SER A 178 -1.82 -6.27 -19.53
C SER A 178 -2.10 -7.73 -19.19
N ILE A 179 -2.64 -8.04 -18.02
CA ILE A 179 -2.94 -9.43 -17.62
C ILE A 179 -3.92 -10.08 -18.59
N ALA A 180 -5.01 -9.39 -18.94
CA ALA A 180 -6.00 -9.89 -19.89
C ALA A 180 -5.39 -10.22 -21.25
N ALA A 181 -4.49 -9.37 -21.75
CA ALA A 181 -3.81 -9.58 -23.02
C ALA A 181 -2.82 -10.76 -22.97
N LEU A 182 -2.06 -10.87 -21.88
CA LEU A 182 -1.05 -11.92 -21.65
C LEU A 182 -1.65 -13.30 -21.40
N LEU A 183 -2.91 -13.38 -20.96
CA LEU A 183 -3.63 -14.65 -20.72
C LEU A 183 -4.74 -14.93 -21.75
N ALA A 184 -4.83 -14.11 -22.80
CA ALA A 184 -5.89 -14.17 -23.81
C ALA A 184 -7.32 -14.12 -23.24
N VAL A 185 -7.53 -13.48 -22.08
CA VAL A 185 -8.85 -13.33 -21.46
C VAL A 185 -9.53 -12.06 -22.00
N ARG A 186 -10.79 -12.18 -22.40
CA ARG A 186 -11.55 -11.06 -23.01
C ARG A 186 -12.47 -10.41 -21.99
N ASN A 187 -12.71 -9.10 -22.12
CA ASN A 187 -13.80 -8.41 -21.41
C ASN A 187 -13.72 -8.54 -19.88
N VAL A 188 -12.51 -8.49 -19.30
CA VAL A 188 -12.32 -8.53 -17.83
C VAL A 188 -12.76 -7.20 -17.21
N HIS A 189 -12.38 -6.08 -17.84
CA HIS A 189 -12.77 -4.73 -17.42
C HIS A 189 -14.28 -4.49 -17.33
N SER A 190 -15.10 -5.23 -18.11
CA SER A 190 -16.56 -5.05 -18.15
C SER A 190 -17.32 -5.84 -17.09
N GLU A 191 -16.64 -6.71 -16.34
CA GLU A 191 -17.29 -7.51 -15.29
C GLU A 191 -17.24 -6.79 -13.95
N ALA A 192 -18.40 -6.72 -13.29
CA ALA A 192 -18.46 -6.32 -11.90
C ALA A 192 -17.92 -7.47 -11.03
N GLY A 193 -16.73 -7.29 -10.46
CA GLY A 193 -16.08 -8.26 -9.57
C GLY A 193 -14.91 -9.00 -10.23
N TRP A 194 -14.96 -10.33 -10.23
CA TRP A 194 -13.88 -11.19 -10.73
C TRP A 194 -14.41 -12.36 -11.55
N ARG A 195 -13.57 -12.87 -12.46
CA ARG A 195 -13.86 -14.01 -13.31
C ARG A 195 -12.98 -15.20 -12.97
N SER A 196 -13.55 -16.39 -12.83
CA SER A 196 -12.76 -17.63 -12.78
C SER A 196 -12.19 -17.96 -14.17
N ILE A 197 -10.88 -18.22 -14.24
CA ILE A 197 -10.18 -18.56 -15.49
C ILE A 197 -9.49 -19.93 -15.44
N ALA A 198 -9.28 -20.48 -14.25
CA ALA A 198 -8.76 -21.83 -14.01
C ALA A 198 -9.25 -22.33 -12.64
N PRO A 199 -9.10 -23.62 -12.31
CA PRO A 199 -9.42 -24.13 -10.97
C PRO A 199 -8.74 -23.30 -9.89
N SER A 200 -9.54 -22.79 -8.95
CA SER A 200 -9.08 -21.94 -7.85
C SER A 200 -8.34 -20.65 -8.25
N LEU A 201 -8.41 -20.23 -9.52
CA LEU A 201 -7.85 -18.96 -10.00
C LEU A 201 -8.94 -18.08 -10.61
N SER A 202 -9.09 -16.88 -10.02
CA SER A 202 -9.91 -15.81 -10.57
C SER A 202 -9.07 -14.59 -10.91
N ILE A 203 -9.55 -13.77 -11.84
CA ILE A 203 -8.93 -12.50 -12.21
C ILE A 203 -9.90 -11.35 -12.11
N ALA A 204 -9.38 -10.16 -11.79
CA ALA A 204 -10.10 -8.91 -11.85
C ALA A 204 -9.21 -7.82 -12.46
N GLU A 205 -9.82 -6.83 -13.09
CA GLU A 205 -9.14 -5.62 -13.55
C GLU A 205 -9.78 -4.44 -12.83
N ILE A 206 -8.97 -3.63 -12.15
CA ILE A 206 -9.46 -2.39 -11.55
C ILE A 206 -9.23 -1.29 -12.58
N SER A 207 -10.31 -0.83 -13.19
CA SER A 207 -10.31 0.33 -14.08
C SER A 207 -10.58 1.63 -13.31
N GLN A 208 -10.62 2.75 -14.03
CA GLN A 208 -11.00 4.05 -13.47
C GLN A 208 -12.41 4.02 -12.86
N GLU A 209 -13.35 3.28 -13.45
CA GLU A 209 -14.73 3.21 -12.98
C GLU A 209 -14.85 2.47 -11.64
N GLN A 210 -14.03 1.44 -11.43
CA GLN A 210 -13.99 0.68 -10.17
C GLN A 210 -13.11 1.32 -9.10
N ALA A 211 -12.34 2.36 -9.41
CA ALA A 211 -11.34 2.91 -8.49
C ALA A 211 -11.95 3.53 -7.21
N THR A 212 -13.18 4.01 -7.26
CA THR A 212 -13.91 4.55 -6.09
C THR A 212 -14.52 3.47 -5.22
N THR A 213 -14.62 2.23 -5.71
CA THR A 213 -15.21 1.08 -5.00
C THR A 213 -14.15 0.06 -4.56
N VAL A 214 -12.87 0.41 -4.67
CA VAL A 214 -11.73 -0.45 -4.26
C VAL A 214 -11.87 -0.96 -2.84
N ASP A 215 -12.26 -0.11 -1.87
CA ASP A 215 -12.37 -0.53 -0.48
C ASP A 215 -13.44 -1.64 -0.33
N ALA A 216 -14.62 -1.47 -0.93
CA ALA A 216 -15.69 -2.48 -0.92
C ALA A 216 -15.34 -3.74 -1.71
N PHE A 217 -14.70 -3.59 -2.87
CA PHE A 217 -14.19 -4.71 -3.67
C PHE A 217 -13.20 -5.56 -2.87
N MET A 218 -12.23 -4.91 -2.22
CA MET A 218 -11.20 -5.60 -1.44
C MET A 218 -11.76 -6.20 -0.16
N GLU A 219 -12.76 -5.58 0.48
CA GLU A 219 -13.47 -6.18 1.62
C GLU A 219 -14.12 -7.51 1.23
N GLN A 220 -14.85 -7.54 0.10
CA GLN A 220 -15.45 -8.77 -0.40
C GLN A 220 -14.39 -9.81 -0.83
N ALA A 221 -13.35 -9.37 -1.53
CA ALA A 221 -12.29 -10.25 -2.01
C ALA A 221 -11.51 -10.89 -0.85
N THR A 222 -11.18 -10.13 0.19
CA THR A 222 -10.41 -10.63 1.34
C THR A 222 -11.16 -11.63 2.21
N GLN A 223 -12.50 -11.70 2.07
CA GLN A 223 -13.33 -12.74 2.68
C GLN A 223 -13.50 -13.97 1.77
N SER A 224 -13.45 -13.77 0.45
CA SER A 224 -13.76 -14.80 -0.55
C SER A 224 -12.57 -15.68 -0.93
N PHE A 225 -11.34 -15.15 -0.84
CA PHE A 225 -10.13 -15.81 -1.31
C PHE A 225 -9.16 -16.15 -0.16
N ASP A 226 -8.32 -17.16 -0.38
CA ASP A 226 -7.19 -17.49 0.49
C ASP A 226 -5.97 -16.62 0.17
N HIS A 227 -5.78 -16.29 -1.11
CA HIS A 227 -4.69 -15.41 -1.56
C HIS A 227 -5.16 -14.38 -2.58
N ILE A 228 -4.63 -13.16 -2.48
CA ILE A 228 -4.84 -12.11 -3.48
C ILE A 228 -3.48 -11.60 -3.95
N ILE A 229 -3.24 -11.66 -5.25
CA ILE A 229 -2.04 -11.12 -5.91
C ILE A 229 -2.44 -9.86 -6.66
N ILE A 230 -1.85 -8.72 -6.34
CA ILE A 230 -2.16 -7.43 -6.97
C ILE A 230 -0.97 -7.00 -7.82
N ASP A 231 -1.12 -6.93 -9.14
CA ASP A 231 -0.11 -6.31 -10.02
C ASP A 231 -0.28 -4.79 -10.03
N LEU A 232 0.62 -4.08 -9.35
CA LEU A 232 0.63 -2.63 -9.30
C LEU A 232 1.33 -1.98 -10.51
N GLY A 233 1.98 -2.78 -11.36
CA GLY A 233 2.86 -2.27 -12.40
C GLY A 233 4.04 -1.49 -11.80
N SER A 234 4.42 -0.36 -12.41
CA SER A 234 5.52 0.46 -11.88
C SER A 234 5.10 1.21 -10.62
N ILE A 235 5.89 1.10 -9.55
CA ILE A 235 5.76 1.89 -8.31
C ILE A 235 6.74 3.07 -8.27
N SER A 236 7.31 3.44 -9.42
CA SER A 236 8.10 4.68 -9.52
C SER A 236 7.25 5.88 -9.10
N GLY A 237 7.81 6.73 -8.24
CA GLY A 237 7.09 7.86 -7.63
C GLY A 237 6.11 7.45 -6.52
N LEU A 238 6.39 6.37 -5.79
CA LEU A 238 5.55 5.84 -4.71
C LEU A 238 5.16 6.91 -3.68
N SER A 239 6.08 7.79 -3.27
CA SER A 239 5.81 8.89 -2.33
C SER A 239 4.71 9.83 -2.81
N ASN A 240 4.71 10.16 -4.10
CA ASN A 240 3.66 10.97 -4.71
C ASN A 240 2.35 10.19 -4.68
N ARG A 241 2.34 8.90 -5.04
CA ARG A 241 1.11 8.10 -5.05
C ARG A 241 0.50 7.89 -3.66
N LEU A 242 1.32 7.80 -2.63
CA LEU A 242 0.85 7.64 -1.25
C LEU A 242 0.32 8.94 -0.62
N THR A 243 0.45 10.08 -1.28
CA THR A 243 -0.19 11.34 -0.90
C THR A 243 -1.21 11.83 -1.94
N ASP A 244 -1.17 11.26 -3.14
CA ASP A 244 -2.04 11.58 -4.26
C ASP A 244 -3.48 11.10 -4.02
N ARG A 245 -4.43 11.92 -4.47
CA ARG A 245 -5.88 11.66 -4.41
C ARG A 245 -6.41 11.08 -5.73
N ARG A 246 -5.56 10.95 -6.76
CA ARG A 246 -5.94 10.37 -8.05
C ARG A 246 -6.25 8.88 -7.89
N TRP A 247 -7.31 8.47 -8.60
CA TRP A 247 -7.77 7.08 -8.69
C TRP A 247 -6.64 6.08 -9.07
N THR A 248 -5.65 6.52 -9.83
CA THR A 248 -4.47 5.73 -10.22
C THR A 248 -3.59 5.29 -9.05
N SER A 249 -3.78 5.88 -7.88
CA SER A 249 -2.99 5.63 -6.67
C SER A 249 -3.77 4.86 -5.60
N THR A 250 -5.07 4.61 -5.81
CA THR A 250 -5.94 3.97 -4.82
C THR A 250 -5.48 2.54 -4.49
N MET A 251 -5.24 1.70 -5.50
CA MET A 251 -4.77 0.32 -5.27
C MET A 251 -3.37 0.26 -4.68
N THR A 252 -2.44 1.13 -5.11
CA THR A 252 -1.10 1.21 -4.51
C THR A 252 -1.17 1.61 -3.04
N THR A 253 -2.00 2.60 -2.72
CA THR A 253 -2.28 3.06 -1.35
C THR A 253 -2.85 1.93 -0.50
N TRP A 254 -3.93 1.32 -0.96
CA TRP A 254 -4.58 0.21 -0.27
C TRP A 254 -3.56 -0.91 -0.02
N SER A 255 -2.75 -1.23 -1.02
CA SER A 255 -1.72 -2.27 -0.93
C SER A 255 -0.63 -1.94 0.09
N CYS A 256 -0.26 -0.68 0.29
CA CYS A 256 0.75 -0.27 1.28
C CYS A 256 0.20 -0.17 2.71
N ASP A 257 -1.10 0.16 2.86
CA ASP A 257 -1.74 0.38 4.15
C ASP A 257 -2.42 -0.92 4.69
N GLN A 258 -2.90 -1.79 3.80
CA GLN A 258 -3.71 -2.97 4.16
C GLN A 258 -3.11 -4.30 3.69
N GLY A 259 -2.32 -4.32 2.61
CA GLY A 259 -1.68 -5.55 2.11
C GLY A 259 -0.82 -6.24 3.18
N ASP A 260 -0.62 -7.56 3.08
CA ASP A 260 0.34 -8.27 3.95
C ASP A 260 1.77 -7.95 3.53
N GLU A 261 2.04 -8.00 2.23
CA GLU A 261 3.37 -7.86 1.65
C GLU A 261 3.34 -6.94 0.41
N LEU A 262 4.31 -6.04 0.31
CA LEU A 262 4.66 -5.29 -0.89
C LEU A 262 5.99 -5.82 -1.42
N MET A 263 5.93 -6.61 -2.49
CA MET A 263 7.10 -7.11 -3.20
C MET A 263 7.55 -6.13 -4.28
N VAL A 264 8.79 -5.65 -4.17
CA VAL A 264 9.43 -4.77 -5.15
C VAL A 264 10.34 -5.58 -6.08
N VAL A 265 10.00 -5.60 -7.36
CA VAL A 265 10.74 -6.31 -8.40
C VAL A 265 11.72 -5.35 -9.09
N ALA A 266 12.99 -5.75 -9.15
CA ALA A 266 14.05 -5.02 -9.82
C ALA A 266 14.77 -5.91 -10.84
N ARG A 267 15.54 -5.27 -11.73
CA ARG A 267 16.39 -5.92 -12.73
C ARG A 267 17.87 -5.54 -12.50
N PRO A 268 18.82 -6.39 -12.88
CA PRO A 268 20.22 -6.24 -12.48
C PRO A 268 21.04 -5.22 -13.28
N ASP A 269 20.49 -4.65 -14.34
CA ASP A 269 21.23 -3.68 -15.15
C ASP A 269 21.33 -2.32 -14.47
N VAL A 270 22.20 -1.46 -14.99
CA VAL A 270 22.53 -0.16 -14.42
C VAL A 270 21.27 0.69 -14.19
N LEU A 271 20.34 0.69 -15.16
CA LEU A 271 19.10 1.46 -15.05
C LEU A 271 18.15 0.86 -14.00
N GLY A 272 18.06 -0.47 -13.92
CA GLY A 272 17.28 -1.16 -12.89
C GLY A 272 17.80 -0.87 -11.49
N GLN A 273 19.12 -0.89 -11.31
CA GLN A 273 19.76 -0.55 -10.05
C GLN A 273 19.48 0.91 -9.64
N HIS A 274 19.70 1.86 -10.54
CA HIS A 274 19.44 3.28 -10.27
C HIS A 274 17.97 3.53 -9.87
N ARG A 275 17.03 2.88 -10.55
CA ARG A 275 15.60 2.99 -10.22
C ARG A 275 15.25 2.33 -8.89
N LEU A 276 15.90 1.22 -8.55
CA LEU A 276 15.75 0.58 -7.24
C LEU A 276 16.28 1.48 -6.12
N GLU A 277 17.41 2.16 -6.30
CA GLU A 277 17.93 3.15 -5.34
C GLU A 277 16.93 4.28 -5.11
N GLN A 278 16.32 4.81 -6.19
CA GLN A 278 15.27 5.82 -6.09
C GLN A 278 14.06 5.31 -5.30
N VAL A 279 13.54 4.13 -5.64
CA VAL A 279 12.38 3.55 -4.94
C VAL A 279 12.71 3.23 -3.48
N SER A 280 13.91 2.73 -3.19
CA SER A 280 14.38 2.43 -1.83
C SER A 280 14.44 3.70 -0.98
N SER A 281 15.02 4.78 -1.51
CA SER A 281 15.04 6.07 -0.81
C SER A 281 13.65 6.65 -0.56
N LEU A 282 12.69 6.40 -1.48
CA LEU A 282 11.29 6.79 -1.25
C LEU A 282 10.64 5.95 -0.16
N ILE A 283 10.89 4.64 -0.13
CA ILE A 283 10.38 3.72 0.89
C ILE A 283 10.92 4.09 2.27
N GLU A 284 12.21 4.41 2.41
CA GLU A 284 12.79 4.83 3.71
C GLU A 284 12.10 6.07 4.29
N LYS A 285 11.74 7.01 3.41
CA LYS A 285 11.09 8.27 3.80
C LYS A 285 9.58 8.13 3.94
N THR A 286 9.01 7.01 3.52
CA THR A 286 7.56 6.82 3.49
C THR A 286 7.19 5.66 4.39
N SER A 287 6.48 5.96 5.48
CA SER A 287 5.91 4.89 6.29
C SER A 287 4.97 4.01 5.46
N ILE A 288 5.26 2.70 5.42
CA ILE A 288 4.50 1.65 4.72
C ILE A 288 4.21 0.55 5.74
N ARG A 289 2.95 0.11 5.81
CA ARG A 289 2.49 -0.91 6.77
C ARG A 289 2.67 -2.33 6.27
N SER A 290 2.60 -2.54 4.97
CA SER A 290 2.85 -3.85 4.36
C SER A 290 4.31 -4.23 4.53
N ALA A 291 4.56 -5.51 4.84
CA ALA A 291 5.91 -6.02 4.94
C ALA A 291 6.61 -5.87 3.58
N LEU A 292 7.86 -5.44 3.59
CA LEU A 292 8.60 -5.25 2.34
C LEU A 292 9.27 -6.55 1.93
N SER A 293 9.23 -6.89 0.65
CA SER A 293 10.14 -7.88 0.08
C SER A 293 10.73 -7.39 -1.23
N PHE A 294 11.85 -7.96 -1.61
CA PHE A 294 12.55 -7.57 -2.84
C PHE A 294 12.89 -8.77 -3.68
N THR A 295 12.68 -8.66 -5.00
CA THR A 295 13.01 -9.70 -5.96
C THR A 295 13.92 -9.15 -7.05
N LEU A 296 15.16 -9.63 -7.12
CA LEU A 296 16.04 -9.42 -8.26
C LEU A 296 15.67 -10.41 -9.36
N ASN A 297 14.97 -9.95 -10.38
CA ASN A 297 14.59 -10.77 -11.50
C ASN A 297 15.61 -10.66 -12.65
N MET A 298 15.68 -11.69 -13.50
CA MET A 298 16.53 -11.74 -14.69
C MET A 298 18.03 -11.68 -14.41
N ARG A 299 18.47 -12.19 -13.25
CA ARG A 299 19.89 -12.27 -12.88
C ARG A 299 20.68 -13.05 -13.94
N SER A 300 21.84 -12.53 -14.31
CA SER A 300 22.79 -13.22 -15.17
C SER A 300 23.37 -14.47 -14.49
N GLN A 301 23.99 -15.35 -15.27
CA GLN A 301 24.73 -16.51 -14.75
C GLN A 301 26.20 -16.16 -14.47
N GLY A 302 26.87 -17.00 -13.67
CA GLY A 302 28.30 -16.88 -13.37
C GLY A 302 28.66 -15.63 -12.55
N ARG A 303 29.93 -15.20 -12.63
CA ARG A 303 30.50 -14.09 -11.85
C ARG A 303 29.70 -12.79 -11.98
N LYS A 304 29.27 -12.47 -13.21
CA LYS A 304 28.44 -11.28 -13.46
C LYS A 304 27.15 -11.30 -12.62
N GLY A 305 26.49 -12.46 -12.53
CA GLY A 305 25.29 -12.63 -11.71
C GLY A 305 25.55 -12.42 -10.22
N SER A 306 26.68 -12.92 -9.71
CA SER A 306 27.09 -12.69 -8.32
C SER A 306 27.34 -11.21 -8.03
N ASP A 307 27.96 -10.47 -8.95
CA ASP A 307 28.19 -9.03 -8.80
C ASP A 307 26.87 -8.25 -8.84
N GLU A 308 25.93 -8.64 -9.72
CA GLU A 308 24.58 -8.06 -9.80
C GLU A 308 23.80 -8.26 -8.49
N GLU A 309 23.86 -9.46 -7.93
CA GLU A 309 23.22 -9.83 -6.67
C GLU A 309 23.81 -9.06 -5.48
N ALA A 310 25.14 -8.94 -5.40
CA ALA A 310 25.80 -8.17 -4.36
C ALA A 310 25.35 -6.70 -4.33
N ARG A 311 25.24 -6.06 -5.51
CA ARG A 311 24.74 -4.66 -5.61
C ARG A 311 23.28 -4.55 -5.21
N PHE A 312 22.45 -5.50 -5.60
CA PHE A 312 21.05 -5.54 -5.20
C PHE A 312 20.86 -5.70 -3.69
N LEU A 313 21.64 -6.58 -3.05
CA LEU A 313 21.62 -6.79 -1.60
C LEU A 313 22.07 -5.55 -0.83
N ALA A 314 23.07 -4.82 -1.34
CA ALA A 314 23.56 -3.59 -0.73
C ALA A 314 22.47 -2.51 -0.62
N ILE A 315 21.54 -2.45 -1.59
CA ILE A 315 20.44 -1.48 -1.61
C ILE A 315 19.26 -1.93 -0.72
N THR A 316 18.96 -3.23 -0.72
CA THR A 316 17.71 -3.76 -0.16
C THR A 316 17.82 -4.17 1.32
N THR A 317 18.98 -4.70 1.74
CA THR A 317 19.20 -5.17 3.12
C THR A 317 18.99 -4.08 4.18
N PRO A 318 19.41 -2.80 3.97
CA PRO A 318 19.17 -1.72 4.94
C PRO A 318 17.69 -1.49 5.27
N LEU A 319 16.78 -1.83 4.35
CA LEU A 319 15.33 -1.71 4.52
C LEU A 319 14.71 -2.81 5.38
N ARG A 320 15.52 -3.79 5.83
CA ARG A 320 15.10 -4.94 6.64
C ARG A 320 13.87 -5.65 6.08
N PRO A 321 13.90 -6.07 4.81
CA PRO A 321 12.76 -6.73 4.19
C PRO A 321 12.47 -8.08 4.85
N LEU A 322 11.20 -8.49 4.80
CA LEU A 322 10.73 -9.81 5.17
C LEU A 322 11.43 -10.90 4.36
N ASN A 323 11.56 -10.69 3.04
CA ASN A 323 12.19 -11.63 2.13
C ASN A 323 13.02 -10.90 1.06
N VAL A 324 14.14 -11.51 0.68
CA VAL A 324 14.94 -11.09 -0.47
C VAL A 324 15.16 -12.28 -1.38
N ARG A 325 14.74 -12.15 -2.64
CA ARG A 325 14.66 -13.24 -3.61
C ARG A 325 15.47 -12.90 -4.85
N VAL A 326 16.01 -13.94 -5.48
CA VAL A 326 16.84 -13.81 -6.66
C VAL A 326 16.40 -14.85 -7.68
N ILE A 327 16.05 -14.39 -8.88
CA ILE A 327 15.53 -15.22 -9.95
C ILE A 327 16.46 -15.10 -11.17
N ALA A 328 16.99 -16.24 -11.61
CA ALA A 328 17.83 -16.31 -12.79
C ALA A 328 17.03 -16.02 -14.06
N ARG A 329 17.68 -15.43 -15.06
CA ARG A 329 17.07 -15.17 -16.36
C ARG A 329 16.74 -16.48 -17.09
N ASP A 330 15.49 -16.62 -17.50
CA ASP A 330 15.03 -17.66 -18.43
C ASP A 330 14.21 -17.02 -19.56
N ALA A 331 14.92 -16.41 -20.51
CA ALA A 331 14.28 -15.70 -21.62
C ALA A 331 13.45 -16.63 -22.52
N ARG A 332 13.86 -17.90 -22.64
CA ARG A 332 13.17 -18.87 -23.48
C ARG A 332 11.77 -19.16 -22.93
N ALA A 333 11.67 -19.47 -21.64
CA ALA A 333 10.38 -19.75 -21.04
C ALA A 333 9.48 -18.51 -21.00
N SER A 334 10.04 -17.33 -20.66
CA SER A 334 9.24 -16.09 -20.62
C SER A 334 8.70 -15.69 -21.99
N THR A 335 9.53 -15.74 -23.04
CA THR A 335 9.10 -15.40 -24.40
C THR A 335 8.09 -16.41 -24.94
N ALA A 336 8.25 -17.70 -24.62
CA ALA A 336 7.29 -18.72 -25.02
C ALA A 336 5.92 -18.52 -24.34
N ALA A 337 5.92 -18.22 -23.03
CA ALA A 337 4.70 -17.89 -22.27
C ALA A 337 3.97 -16.68 -22.85
N GLU A 338 4.69 -15.60 -23.14
CA GLU A 338 4.14 -14.39 -23.76
C GLU A 338 3.58 -14.66 -25.18
N ALA A 339 4.32 -15.39 -26.00
CA ALA A 339 3.91 -15.73 -27.36
C ALA A 339 2.66 -16.62 -27.40
N GLN A 340 2.55 -17.56 -26.46
CA GLN A 340 1.40 -18.47 -26.35
C GLN A 340 0.23 -17.88 -25.57
N LYS A 341 0.43 -16.73 -24.92
CA LYS A 341 -0.54 -16.09 -24.02
C LYS A 341 -0.97 -17.01 -22.88
N SER A 342 0.01 -17.65 -22.26
CA SER A 342 -0.18 -18.70 -21.25
C SER A 342 0.80 -18.53 -20.09
N THR A 343 0.53 -19.23 -19.00
CA THR A 343 1.41 -19.29 -17.82
C THR A 343 2.64 -20.17 -18.07
N LEU A 344 3.67 -20.02 -17.25
CA LEU A 344 4.91 -20.79 -17.36
C LEU A 344 4.69 -22.28 -17.12
N ILE A 345 3.74 -22.66 -16.25
CA ILE A 345 3.42 -24.07 -16.01
C ILE A 345 2.83 -24.72 -17.27
N GLU A 346 1.99 -24.00 -18.01
CA GLU A 346 1.35 -24.49 -19.24
C GLU A 346 2.36 -24.62 -20.39
N VAL A 347 3.35 -23.72 -20.46
CA VAL A 347 4.32 -23.71 -21.57
C VAL A 347 5.56 -24.55 -21.27
N ASN A 348 6.06 -24.55 -20.04
CA ASN A 348 7.26 -25.28 -19.65
C ASN A 348 7.29 -25.60 -18.15
N GLU A 349 6.69 -26.71 -17.76
CA GLU A 349 6.67 -27.26 -16.39
C GLU A 349 8.06 -27.41 -15.73
N ARG A 350 9.13 -27.54 -16.55
CA ARG A 350 10.51 -27.78 -16.08
C ARG A 350 11.36 -26.51 -16.04
N SER A 351 10.84 -25.36 -16.47
CA SER A 351 11.55 -24.08 -16.47
C SER A 351 12.14 -23.77 -15.10
N SER A 352 13.38 -23.30 -15.07
CA SER A 352 14.01 -22.83 -13.82
C SER A 352 13.29 -21.61 -13.25
N LEU A 353 12.79 -20.71 -14.13
CA LEU A 353 12.00 -19.56 -13.71
C LEU A 353 10.71 -20.00 -13.04
N ARG A 354 9.98 -20.97 -13.62
CA ARG A 354 8.78 -21.55 -13.02
C ARG A 354 9.07 -22.15 -11.65
N LYS A 355 10.14 -22.95 -11.53
CA LYS A 355 10.55 -23.54 -10.24
C LYS A 355 10.88 -22.48 -9.18
N SER A 356 11.59 -21.42 -9.54
CA SER A 356 11.84 -20.31 -8.61
C SER A 356 10.54 -19.64 -8.15
N ILE A 357 9.57 -19.45 -9.04
CA ILE A 357 8.26 -18.87 -8.70
C ILE A 357 7.43 -19.83 -7.83
N ALA A 358 7.48 -21.13 -8.09
CA ALA A 358 6.82 -22.14 -7.25
C ALA A 358 7.38 -22.16 -5.82
N THR A 359 8.68 -21.89 -5.63
CA THR A 359 9.26 -21.69 -4.29
C THR A 359 8.64 -20.48 -3.59
N ILE A 360 8.47 -19.35 -4.29
CA ILE A 360 7.82 -18.15 -3.73
C ILE A 360 6.38 -18.46 -3.33
N ALA A 361 5.61 -19.13 -4.18
CA ALA A 361 4.24 -19.54 -3.83
C ALA A 361 4.22 -20.47 -2.61
N SER A 362 5.17 -21.40 -2.51
CA SER A 362 5.30 -22.29 -1.34
C SER A 362 5.64 -21.55 -0.06
N GLU A 363 6.40 -20.46 -0.12
CA GLU A 363 6.69 -19.58 1.02
C GLU A 363 5.44 -18.84 1.49
N ILE A 364 4.57 -18.40 0.57
CA ILE A 364 3.34 -17.66 0.87
C ILE A 364 2.27 -18.55 1.53
N VAL A 365 2.26 -19.85 1.21
CA VAL A 365 1.29 -20.81 1.76
C VAL A 365 1.66 -21.27 3.19
N ARG A 366 2.94 -21.15 3.58
CA ARG A 366 3.43 -21.50 4.92
C ARG A 366 3.03 -20.46 5.94
#